data_AF-A0A6M0IEQ3-F1
#
_entry.id   AF-A0A6M0IEQ3-F1
#
_cell.length_a   1.000
_cell.length_b   1.000
_cell.length_c   1.000
_cell.angle_alpha   90.00
_cell.angle_beta   90.00
_cell.angle_gamma   90.00
#
_symmetry.space_group_name_H-M   'P 1'
#
loop_
_entity.id
_entity.type
_entity.pdbx_description
1 polymer ?
#
loop_
_entity_poly.entity_id
_entity_poly.type
_entity_poly.pdbx_seq_one_letter_code
_entity_poly.pdbx_strand_id
1 'polypeptide(L)'
;MRLFFFSLLSLVTSLSSLAQERVRNVRLRVFDSTQLEIRYDLLTARPGDSIYADVQSRVRGPLRMLPQFVRGDVGLRVIAGTDRRIIWNALANGYALNEEIQATVRVKTGLPPNTTTLAASPDSPAQRDPAATTGSAPSPAIPSATGQPSAVQPSAVQPQNRRYAGPAWALLSVVAPGIGNVFVQLPKPKLGLRPLLFIGCYGLAAYGIVERQKSIDNLSLYEQQKSTPAAETYRKLSDDHHSRYLLATRGALIAVATDVVLTFMRGLRNDRLQKEGSRIQSFTIYPGLQAGQPTAVVRYLF
;
A
#
# COMPACT_ATOMS: atom_id res chain seq x y z
N MET A 1 -21.05 -12.99 -23.55
CA MET A 1 -19.64 -12.66 -23.20
C MET A 1 -19.46 -11.43 -22.31
N ARG A 2 -20.20 -10.32 -22.49
CA ARG A 2 -20.06 -9.10 -21.64
C ARG A 2 -20.32 -9.33 -20.14
N LEU A 3 -21.33 -10.11 -19.78
CA LEU A 3 -21.66 -10.47 -18.38
C LEU A 3 -20.56 -11.29 -17.69
N PHE A 4 -19.89 -12.17 -18.44
CA PHE A 4 -18.80 -12.99 -17.91
C PHE A 4 -17.58 -12.15 -17.53
N PHE A 5 -17.27 -11.12 -18.32
CA PHE A 5 -16.14 -10.22 -18.04
C PHE A 5 -16.36 -9.37 -16.78
N PHE A 6 -17.57 -8.86 -16.55
CA PHE A 6 -17.91 -8.14 -15.31
C PHE A 6 -17.88 -9.06 -14.07
N SER A 7 -18.34 -10.30 -14.21
CA SER A 7 -18.25 -11.32 -13.15
C SER A 7 -16.79 -11.66 -12.81
N LEU A 8 -15.94 -11.85 -13.82
CA LEU A 8 -14.52 -12.12 -13.62
C LEU A 8 -13.79 -10.94 -12.96
N LEU A 9 -14.10 -9.70 -13.36
CA LEU A 9 -13.50 -8.50 -12.79
C LEU A 9 -13.93 -8.27 -11.33
N SER A 10 -15.20 -8.56 -11.00
CA SER A 10 -15.71 -8.55 -9.62
C SER A 10 -15.06 -9.64 -8.76
N LEU A 11 -14.78 -10.81 -9.32
CA LEU A 11 -14.13 -11.89 -8.59
C LEU A 11 -12.69 -11.52 -8.22
N VAL A 12 -11.94 -10.93 -9.15
CA VAL A 12 -10.54 -10.52 -8.91
C VAL A 12 -10.41 -9.42 -7.85
N THR A 13 -11.35 -8.45 -7.79
CA THR A 13 -11.30 -7.40 -6.77
C THR A 13 -11.71 -7.89 -5.38
N SER A 14 -12.58 -8.91 -5.30
CA SER A 14 -12.97 -9.51 -4.01
C SER A 14 -11.86 -10.35 -3.35
N LEU A 15 -10.96 -10.94 -4.15
CA LEU A 15 -9.88 -11.80 -3.64
C LEU A 15 -8.78 -11.03 -2.87
N SER A 16 -8.62 -9.72 -3.12
CA SER A 16 -7.60 -8.90 -2.43
C SER A 16 -7.93 -8.62 -0.95
N SER A 17 -9.19 -8.79 -0.53
CA SER A 17 -9.59 -8.60 0.88
C SER A 17 -9.25 -9.78 1.78
N LEU A 18 -8.76 -10.90 1.22
CA LEU A 18 -8.35 -12.08 1.98
C LEU A 18 -6.86 -12.08 2.34
N ALA A 19 -6.15 -10.97 2.11
CA ALA A 19 -4.85 -10.74 2.72
C ALA A 19 -5.04 -10.72 4.24
N GLN A 20 -4.87 -11.90 4.86
CA GLN A 20 -5.24 -12.20 6.25
C GLN A 20 -4.79 -11.09 7.20
N GLU A 21 -5.77 -10.38 7.73
CA GLU A 21 -5.59 -9.46 8.85
C GLU A 21 -5.23 -10.29 10.09
N ARG A 22 -3.94 -10.59 10.27
CA ARG A 22 -3.45 -11.40 11.41
C ARG A 22 -3.32 -10.61 12.71
N VAL A 23 -3.30 -9.28 12.61
CA VAL A 23 -3.12 -8.37 13.74
C VAL A 23 -4.30 -7.42 13.82
N ARG A 24 -4.84 -7.22 15.02
CA ARG A 24 -5.96 -6.31 15.30
C ARG A 24 -5.68 -5.46 16.54
N ASN A 25 -6.55 -4.46 16.76
CA ASN A 25 -6.59 -3.65 17.98
C ASN A 25 -5.23 -3.06 18.37
N VAL A 26 -4.48 -2.55 17.38
CA VAL A 26 -3.20 -1.89 17.64
C VAL A 26 -3.46 -0.60 18.40
N ARG A 27 -2.98 -0.52 19.63
CA ARG A 27 -3.07 0.64 20.52
C ARG A 27 -1.68 1.12 20.88
N LEU A 28 -1.55 2.42 21.02
CA LEU A 28 -0.29 3.08 21.28
C LEU A 28 -0.40 3.88 22.58
N ARG A 29 0.58 3.71 23.47
CA ARG A 29 0.68 4.46 24.72
C ARG A 29 2.09 4.99 24.88
N VAL A 30 2.21 6.28 25.15
CA VAL A 30 3.48 6.94 25.47
C VAL A 30 3.51 7.15 26.99
N PHE A 31 4.57 6.70 27.66
CA PHE A 31 4.66 6.82 29.12
C PHE A 31 5.31 8.14 29.54
N ASP A 32 6.51 8.46 29.03
CA ASP A 32 7.27 9.63 29.52
C ASP A 32 8.14 10.29 28.44
N SER A 33 7.65 10.40 27.20
CA SER A 33 8.42 10.86 26.01
C SER A 33 9.66 10.02 25.64
N THR A 34 10.02 9.05 26.48
CA THR A 34 11.20 8.18 26.33
C THR A 34 10.84 6.80 25.84
N GLN A 35 9.66 6.33 26.22
CA GLN A 35 9.22 4.96 26.01
C GLN A 35 7.87 4.93 25.30
N LEU A 36 7.82 4.06 24.29
CA LEU A 36 6.62 3.75 23.53
C LEU A 36 6.17 2.33 23.85
N GLU A 37 4.89 2.17 24.17
CA GLU A 37 4.23 0.88 24.29
C GLU A 37 3.23 0.70 23.16
N ILE A 38 3.36 -0.41 22.44
CA ILE A 38 2.43 -0.83 21.37
C ILE A 38 1.75 -2.11 21.85
N ARG A 39 0.45 -2.05 22.03
CA ARG A 39 -0.40 -3.21 22.35
C ARG A 39 -1.14 -3.67 21.11
N TYR A 40 -1.28 -4.97 20.92
CA TYR A 40 -1.98 -5.52 19.77
C TYR A 40 -2.53 -6.91 20.06
N ASP A 41 -3.51 -7.34 19.27
CA ASP A 41 -4.05 -8.68 19.30
C ASP A 41 -3.54 -9.46 18.09
N LEU A 42 -2.98 -10.64 18.33
CA LEU A 42 -2.46 -11.53 17.30
C LEU A 42 -3.39 -12.74 17.15
N LEU A 43 -4.18 -12.77 16.08
CA LEU A 43 -5.21 -13.79 15.89
C LEU A 43 -4.62 -15.17 15.57
N THR A 44 -3.59 -15.20 14.71
CA THR A 44 -2.96 -16.44 14.25
C THR A 44 -1.46 -16.23 14.08
N ALA A 45 -0.66 -17.15 14.62
CA ALA A 45 0.78 -17.18 14.45
C ALA A 45 1.21 -18.60 14.07
N ARG A 46 1.96 -18.72 12.96
CA ARG A 46 2.55 -20.00 12.56
C ARG A 46 3.99 -20.10 13.05
N PRO A 47 4.52 -21.32 13.30
CA PRO A 47 5.94 -21.52 13.49
C PRO A 47 6.73 -20.95 12.31
N GLY A 48 7.63 -20.00 12.58
CA GLY A 48 8.41 -19.30 11.56
C GLY A 48 7.90 -17.89 11.22
N ASP A 49 6.67 -17.54 11.59
CA ASP A 49 6.20 -16.15 11.46
C ASP A 49 7.06 -15.22 12.34
N SER A 50 7.36 -14.04 11.81
CA SER A 50 8.02 -12.97 12.56
C SER A 50 7.16 -11.73 12.65
N ILE A 51 7.15 -11.12 13.83
CA ILE A 51 6.42 -9.88 14.12
C ILE A 51 7.39 -8.73 14.17
N TYR A 52 7.03 -7.63 13.53
CA TYR A 52 7.78 -6.39 13.56
C TYR A 52 6.82 -5.22 13.70
N ALA A 53 7.32 -4.13 14.27
CA ALA A 53 6.59 -2.88 14.35
C ALA A 53 7.35 -1.82 13.57
N ASP A 54 6.61 -1.08 12.75
CA ASP A 54 7.08 0.12 12.06
C ASP A 54 6.49 1.33 12.78
N VAL A 55 7.34 2.26 13.20
CA VAL A 55 6.91 3.52 13.82
C VAL A 55 7.23 4.66 12.86
N GLN A 56 6.25 5.52 12.63
CA GLN A 56 6.38 6.68 11.77
C GLN A 56 6.06 7.93 12.56
N SER A 57 7.02 8.84 12.60
CA SER A 57 6.81 10.22 13.01
C SER A 57 6.16 10.99 11.87
N ARG A 58 5.23 11.89 12.23
CA ARG A 58 4.64 12.82 11.27
C ARG A 58 5.65 13.81 10.69
N VAL A 59 6.66 14.20 11.47
CA VAL A 59 7.66 15.21 11.10
C VAL A 59 8.92 14.55 10.54
N ARG A 60 9.46 13.58 11.25
CA ARG A 60 10.75 12.93 10.91
C ARG A 60 10.59 11.77 9.92
N GLY A 61 9.36 11.34 9.67
CA GLY A 61 9.09 10.17 8.84
C GLY A 61 9.37 8.85 9.57
N PRO A 62 9.84 7.79 8.88
CA PRO A 62 10.01 6.48 9.49
C PRO A 62 11.11 6.50 10.55
N LEU A 63 10.75 6.10 11.78
CA LEU A 63 11.69 5.97 12.89
C LEU A 63 12.24 4.55 12.92
N ARG A 64 13.58 4.41 12.89
CA ARG A 64 14.22 3.09 12.84
C ARG A 64 14.31 2.52 14.25
N MET A 65 13.51 1.49 14.54
CA MET A 65 13.60 0.73 15.79
C MET A 65 14.81 -0.22 15.76
N LEU A 66 15.84 0.03 16.57
CA LEU A 66 16.96 -0.91 16.69
C LEU A 66 16.61 -2.04 17.68
N PRO A 67 16.87 -3.32 17.36
CA PRO A 67 16.43 -4.46 18.17
C PRO A 67 16.84 -4.41 19.64
N GLN A 68 18.03 -3.87 19.94
CA GLN A 68 18.55 -3.74 21.31
C GLN A 68 17.71 -2.82 22.22
N PHE A 69 16.88 -1.94 21.65
CA PHE A 69 16.02 -1.02 22.39
C PHE A 69 14.55 -1.45 22.36
N VAL A 70 14.25 -2.62 21.82
CA VAL A 70 12.90 -3.18 21.72
C VAL A 70 12.80 -4.42 22.61
N ARG A 71 11.71 -4.52 23.37
CA ARG A 71 11.41 -5.64 24.28
C ARG A 71 9.96 -6.09 24.12
N GLY A 72 9.66 -7.29 24.59
CA GLY A 72 8.30 -7.86 24.57
C GLY A 72 8.06 -8.80 23.39
N ASP A 73 6.81 -8.86 22.95
CA ASP A 73 6.30 -9.76 21.91
C ASP A 73 6.70 -9.28 20.49
N VAL A 74 7.99 -9.34 20.15
CA VAL A 74 8.55 -8.96 18.85
C VAL A 74 9.49 -10.04 18.32
N GLY A 75 9.61 -10.16 17.00
CA GLY A 75 10.51 -11.11 16.34
C GLY A 75 9.87 -12.46 16.05
N LEU A 76 10.68 -13.52 16.09
CA LEU A 76 10.24 -14.89 15.78
C LEU A 76 9.56 -15.55 16.98
N ARG A 77 8.71 -16.55 16.71
CA ARG A 77 8.09 -17.44 17.72
C ARG A 77 7.17 -16.73 18.72
N VAL A 78 6.58 -15.61 18.34
CA VAL A 78 5.52 -14.98 19.13
C VAL A 78 4.25 -15.83 19.03
N ILE A 79 3.67 -16.15 20.18
CA ILE A 79 2.47 -16.99 20.27
C ILE A 79 1.23 -16.12 19.96
N ALA A 80 0.25 -16.66 19.25
CA ALA A 80 -1.05 -16.01 19.07
C ALA A 80 -1.69 -15.67 20.42
N GLY A 81 -2.45 -14.58 20.51
CA GLY A 81 -3.07 -14.13 21.75
C GLY A 81 -3.43 -12.64 21.74
N THR A 82 -4.21 -12.23 22.73
CA THR A 82 -4.61 -10.83 22.95
C THR A 82 -3.63 -10.09 23.84
N ASP A 83 -3.64 -8.76 23.78
CA ASP A 83 -2.82 -7.87 24.62
C ASP A 83 -1.31 -8.15 24.55
N ARG A 84 -0.83 -8.53 23.36
CA ARG A 84 0.61 -8.65 23.08
C ARG A 84 1.24 -7.27 23.14
N ARG A 85 2.45 -7.19 23.69
CA ARG A 85 3.09 -5.92 24.06
C ARG A 85 4.47 -5.79 23.44
N ILE A 86 4.69 -4.74 22.67
CA ILE A 86 6.01 -4.29 22.22
C ILE A 86 6.36 -3.02 22.97
N ILE A 87 7.52 -3.00 23.61
CA ILE A 87 8.05 -1.86 24.35
C ILE A 87 9.29 -1.38 23.63
N TRP A 88 9.31 -0.11 23.24
CA TRP A 88 10.45 0.51 22.58
C TRP A 88 10.95 1.70 23.40
N ASN A 89 12.25 1.68 23.76
CA ASN A 89 12.91 2.82 24.37
C ASN A 89 13.43 3.75 23.26
N ALA A 90 12.57 4.68 22.85
CA ALA A 90 12.84 5.60 21.76
C ALA A 90 13.99 6.56 22.10
N LEU A 91 14.06 7.05 23.35
CA LEU A 91 15.11 8.00 23.75
C LEU A 91 16.49 7.34 23.74
N ALA A 92 16.62 6.12 24.27
CA ALA A 92 17.87 5.36 24.19
C ALA A 92 18.27 5.07 22.73
N ASN A 93 17.29 5.04 21.82
CA ASN A 93 17.49 4.92 20.38
C ASN A 93 17.70 6.29 19.68
N GLY A 94 17.85 7.39 20.42
CA GLY A 94 18.11 8.73 19.88
C GLY A 94 16.88 9.51 19.41
N TYR A 95 15.67 9.05 19.74
CA TYR A 95 14.41 9.70 19.35
C TYR A 95 13.66 10.24 20.56
N ALA A 96 13.38 11.54 20.58
CA ALA A 96 12.46 12.15 21.53
C ALA A 96 11.02 11.99 21.00
N LEU A 97 10.10 11.49 21.82
CA LEU A 97 8.68 11.29 21.46
C LEU A 97 7.84 12.53 21.80
N ASN A 98 8.26 13.70 21.34
CA ASN A 98 7.58 14.97 21.56
C ASN A 98 6.66 15.37 20.38
N GLU A 99 6.29 14.39 19.55
CA GLU A 99 5.56 14.59 18.30
C GLU A 99 4.52 13.49 18.06
N GLU A 100 3.62 13.73 17.12
CA GLU A 100 2.62 12.75 16.71
C GLU A 100 3.28 11.57 15.99
N ILE A 101 3.03 10.38 16.52
CA ILE A 101 3.60 9.11 16.04
C ILE A 101 2.49 8.12 15.70
N GLN A 102 2.72 7.35 14.65
CA GLN A 102 1.87 6.24 14.23
C GLN A 102 2.68 4.95 14.31
N ALA A 103 2.10 3.89 14.88
CA ALA A 103 2.71 2.56 14.89
C ALA A 103 1.87 1.59 14.07
N THR A 104 2.55 0.77 13.27
CA THR A 104 1.94 -0.32 12.49
C THR A 104 2.64 -1.61 12.87
N VAL A 105 1.87 -2.61 13.33
CA VAL A 105 2.40 -3.96 13.60
C VAL A 105 2.15 -4.83 12.38
N ARG A 106 3.18 -5.56 11.94
CA ARG A 106 3.16 -6.40 10.74
C ARG A 106 3.67 -7.80 11.07
N VAL A 107 3.15 -8.78 10.33
CA VAL A 107 3.55 -10.18 10.43
C VAL A 107 4.17 -10.60 9.10
N LYS A 108 5.45 -10.96 9.13
CA LYS A 108 6.14 -11.53 7.98
C LYS A 108 5.99 -13.03 8.10
N THR A 109 5.30 -13.61 7.12
CA THR A 109 5.12 -15.06 7.08
C THR A 109 6.47 -15.71 6.82
N GLY A 110 6.90 -16.56 7.74
CA GLY A 110 8.09 -17.37 7.54
C GLY A 110 7.84 -18.44 6.49
N LEU A 111 8.89 -18.82 5.77
CA LEU A 111 8.85 -20.09 5.07
C LEU A 111 8.65 -21.19 6.12
N PRO A 112 7.77 -22.18 5.89
CA PRO A 112 7.64 -23.30 6.80
C PRO A 112 9.04 -23.89 7.05
N PRO A 113 9.43 -24.14 8.31
CA PRO A 113 10.73 -24.72 8.59
C PRO A 113 10.83 -26.03 7.81
N ASN A 114 11.83 -26.14 6.93
CA ASN A 114 12.14 -27.42 6.29
C ASN A 114 12.36 -28.42 7.41
N THR A 115 11.48 -29.42 7.52
CA THR A 115 11.42 -30.40 8.61
C THR A 115 12.62 -31.35 8.66
N THR A 116 13.70 -31.06 7.95
CA THR A 116 14.85 -31.96 7.74
C THR A 116 15.91 -31.87 8.85
N THR A 117 15.76 -31.04 9.88
CA THR A 117 16.79 -30.87 10.92
C THR A 117 16.22 -30.91 12.34
N LEU A 118 15.51 -31.99 12.70
CA LEU A 118 15.13 -32.29 14.09
C LEU A 118 15.39 -33.78 14.38
N ALA A 119 16.66 -34.13 14.56
CA ALA A 119 17.09 -35.39 15.17
C ALA A 119 18.48 -35.20 15.81
N ALA A 120 18.54 -34.43 16.89
CA ALA A 120 19.64 -34.49 17.86
C ALA A 120 19.12 -33.95 19.20
N SER A 121 18.68 -34.86 20.06
CA SER A 121 18.40 -34.57 21.47
C SER A 121 19.71 -34.35 22.22
N PRO A 122 19.86 -33.28 23.01
CA PRO A 122 20.77 -33.27 24.14
C PRO A 122 20.00 -33.50 25.44
N ASP A 123 20.59 -34.35 26.28
CA ASP A 123 20.13 -34.71 27.61
C ASP A 123 19.76 -33.52 28.49
N SER A 124 18.65 -33.69 29.23
CA SER A 124 18.07 -32.71 30.13
C SER A 124 18.61 -32.92 31.56
N PRO A 125 19.35 -31.96 32.16
CA PRO A 125 19.63 -31.98 33.59
C PRO A 125 18.48 -31.35 34.39
N ALA A 126 18.20 -31.97 35.54
CA ALA A 126 17.04 -31.78 36.41
C ALA A 126 16.79 -30.34 36.89
N GLN A 127 15.52 -29.96 36.85
CA GLN A 127 14.94 -28.73 37.38
C GLN A 127 14.73 -28.85 38.91
N ARG A 128 15.23 -27.88 39.68
CA ARG A 128 14.93 -27.69 41.12
C ARG A 128 13.79 -26.68 41.29
N ASP A 129 12.87 -27.00 42.19
CA ASP A 129 11.72 -26.17 42.57
C ASP A 129 12.10 -24.86 43.28
N PRO A 130 11.37 -23.75 43.05
CA PRO A 130 11.45 -22.55 43.89
C PRO A 130 10.36 -22.52 44.97
N ALA A 131 10.80 -22.17 46.18
CA ALA A 131 9.95 -21.94 47.35
C ALA A 131 9.01 -20.74 47.19
N ALA A 132 7.81 -20.91 47.73
CA ALA A 132 6.76 -19.89 47.81
C ALA A 132 7.07 -18.83 48.87
N THR A 133 6.80 -17.56 48.55
CA THR A 133 6.66 -16.49 49.55
C THR A 133 5.39 -15.69 49.28
N THR A 134 4.44 -15.81 50.22
CA THR A 134 3.20 -15.06 50.33
C THR A 134 3.51 -13.68 50.92
N GLY A 135 2.94 -12.60 50.35
CA GLY A 135 3.15 -11.24 50.85
C GLY A 135 2.05 -10.29 50.38
N SER A 136 1.04 -10.13 51.23
CA SER A 136 -0.07 -9.17 51.13
C SER A 136 0.37 -7.74 51.52
N ALA A 137 -0.06 -6.72 50.77
CA ALA A 137 0.02 -5.31 51.21
C ALA A 137 -0.96 -4.39 50.41
N PRO A 138 -1.33 -3.20 50.95
CA PRO A 138 -2.72 -2.72 50.97
C PRO A 138 -3.08 -1.64 49.93
N SER A 139 -4.40 -1.50 49.76
CA SER A 139 -5.11 -0.51 48.94
C SER A 139 -4.94 0.94 49.43
N PRO A 140 -4.50 1.89 48.59
CA PRO A 140 -4.52 3.32 48.91
C PRO A 140 -5.84 3.99 48.52
N ALA A 141 -6.28 4.90 49.38
CA ALA A 141 -7.48 5.71 49.24
C ALA A 141 -7.40 6.73 48.08
N ILE A 142 -8.56 6.98 47.47
CA ILE A 142 -8.78 7.92 46.36
C ILE A 142 -9.07 9.32 46.92
N PRO A 143 -8.31 10.37 46.54
CA PRO A 143 -8.70 11.75 46.78
C PRO A 143 -9.62 12.26 45.66
N SER A 144 -10.76 12.83 46.06
CA SER A 144 -11.65 13.60 45.18
C SER A 144 -10.98 14.91 44.75
N ALA A 145 -10.91 15.16 43.43
CA ALA A 145 -10.38 16.40 42.87
C ALA A 145 -11.50 17.27 42.29
N THR A 146 -11.48 18.51 42.76
CA THR A 146 -12.31 19.68 42.48
C THR A 146 -12.23 20.13 41.01
N GLY A 147 -13.31 20.76 40.55
CA GLY A 147 -13.60 21.12 39.16
C GLY A 147 -12.52 21.91 38.43
N GLN A 148 -12.34 21.55 37.17
CA GLN A 148 -11.39 22.11 36.22
C GLN A 148 -12.14 23.01 35.22
N PRO A 149 -11.72 24.27 35.02
CA PRO A 149 -12.37 25.19 34.10
C PRO A 149 -12.17 24.75 32.64
N SER A 150 -13.26 24.75 31.87
CA SER A 150 -13.32 24.39 30.46
C SER A 150 -12.37 25.23 29.60
N ALA A 151 -11.18 24.69 29.32
CA ALA A 151 -10.27 25.22 28.32
C ALA A 151 -10.86 24.97 26.92
N VAL A 152 -11.04 26.04 26.15
CA VAL A 152 -11.48 26.01 24.75
C VAL A 152 -10.49 25.15 23.96
N GLN A 153 -10.91 23.93 23.59
CA GLN A 153 -10.11 23.02 22.78
C GLN A 153 -9.86 23.65 21.41
N PRO A 154 -8.60 23.83 20.98
CA PRO A 154 -8.30 24.31 19.64
C PRO A 154 -8.80 23.28 18.63
N SER A 155 -9.69 23.71 17.74
CA SER A 155 -10.24 22.90 16.64
C SER A 155 -9.12 22.13 15.94
N ALA A 156 -9.13 20.81 16.08
CA ALA A 156 -8.15 19.94 15.46
C ALA A 156 -8.21 20.12 13.93
N VAL A 157 -7.15 20.68 13.36
CA VAL A 157 -6.99 20.81 11.91
C VAL A 157 -6.93 19.40 11.34
N GLN A 158 -8.03 18.95 10.73
CA GLN A 158 -8.08 17.62 10.12
C GLN A 158 -6.95 17.51 9.07
N PRO A 159 -6.13 16.45 9.12
CA PRO A 159 -5.08 16.24 8.14
C PRO A 159 -5.73 16.14 6.76
N GLN A 160 -5.44 17.10 5.89
CA GLN A 160 -5.91 17.04 4.51
C GLN A 160 -5.28 15.82 3.85
N ASN A 161 -6.11 14.81 3.56
CA ASN A 161 -5.71 13.60 2.88
C ASN A 161 -5.30 13.94 1.43
N ARG A 162 -4.01 14.24 1.23
CA ARG A 162 -3.46 14.53 -0.10
C ARG A 162 -3.42 13.24 -0.90
N ARG A 163 -4.22 13.17 -1.97
CA ARG A 163 -4.14 12.08 -2.94
C ARG A 163 -2.75 12.05 -3.56
N TYR A 164 -2.08 10.91 -3.47
CA TYR A 164 -0.81 10.68 -4.15
C TYR A 164 -0.99 10.81 -5.66
N ALA A 165 -0.21 11.67 -6.31
CA ALA A 165 -0.30 11.96 -7.75
C ALA A 165 1.05 11.75 -8.46
N GLY A 166 1.81 10.74 -8.02
CA GLY A 166 3.16 10.45 -8.53
C GLY A 166 3.20 9.53 -9.76
N PRO A 167 4.42 9.24 -10.27
CA PRO A 167 4.63 8.46 -11.50
C PRO A 167 4.19 6.99 -11.40
N ALA A 168 3.98 6.45 -10.20
CA ALA A 168 3.52 5.07 -10.02
C ALA A 168 2.16 4.80 -10.70
N TRP A 169 1.33 5.83 -10.89
CA TRP A 169 0.07 5.72 -11.63
C TRP A 169 0.26 5.40 -13.13
N ALA A 170 1.46 5.56 -13.69
CA ALA A 170 1.77 5.13 -15.06
C ALA A 170 1.69 3.60 -15.23
N LEU A 171 1.91 2.82 -14.16
CA LEU A 171 1.76 1.36 -14.21
C LEU A 171 0.31 0.95 -14.46
N LEU A 172 -0.66 1.73 -13.98
CA LEU A 172 -2.08 1.50 -14.27
C LEU A 172 -2.43 1.76 -15.73
N SER A 173 -1.71 2.67 -16.42
CA SER A 173 -1.89 2.88 -17.87
C SER A 173 -1.41 1.69 -18.71
N VAL A 174 -0.51 0.84 -18.18
CA VAL A 174 -0.11 -0.40 -18.87
C VAL A 174 -1.26 -1.40 -18.91
N VAL A 175 -1.99 -1.52 -17.81
CA VAL A 175 -3.14 -2.42 -17.69
C VAL A 175 -4.36 -1.86 -18.41
N ALA A 176 -4.57 -0.54 -18.30
CA ALA A 176 -5.74 0.14 -18.82
C ALA A 176 -5.35 1.51 -19.41
N PRO A 177 -5.09 1.56 -20.74
CA PRO A 177 -4.74 2.78 -21.44
C PRO A 177 -5.75 3.91 -21.18
N GLY A 178 -5.25 5.07 -20.75
CA GLY A 178 -6.04 6.26 -20.45
C GLY A 178 -6.46 6.43 -18.99
N ILE A 179 -6.39 5.38 -18.16
CA ILE A 179 -6.79 5.44 -16.73
C ILE A 179 -5.73 6.14 -15.88
N GLY A 180 -4.45 5.81 -16.05
CA GLY A 180 -3.37 6.39 -15.23
C GLY A 180 -3.33 7.91 -15.30
N ASN A 181 -3.62 8.47 -16.48
CA ASN A 181 -3.70 9.90 -16.73
C ASN A 181 -4.80 10.62 -15.92
N VAL A 182 -5.86 9.92 -15.47
CA VAL A 182 -6.92 10.50 -14.64
C VAL A 182 -6.40 10.82 -13.23
N PHE A 183 -5.53 9.97 -12.69
CA PHE A 183 -5.01 10.11 -11.32
C PHE A 183 -3.92 11.16 -11.19
N VAL A 184 -3.23 11.48 -12.29
CA VAL A 184 -2.25 12.56 -12.34
C VAL A 184 -2.86 13.93 -12.67
N GLN A 185 -4.18 14.08 -12.76
CA GLN A 185 -4.79 15.40 -12.98
C GLN A 185 -5.26 16.05 -11.68
N LEU A 186 -4.52 17.06 -11.25
CA LEU A 186 -4.90 17.96 -10.17
C LEU A 186 -5.41 19.29 -10.77
N PRO A 187 -6.40 19.98 -10.14
CA PRO A 187 -7.13 19.62 -8.93
C PRO A 187 -8.41 18.81 -9.17
N LYS A 188 -8.97 18.82 -10.39
CA LYS A 188 -10.18 18.08 -10.76
C LYS A 188 -9.94 17.28 -12.04
N PRO A 189 -10.15 15.94 -12.03
CA PRO A 189 -9.99 15.13 -13.23
C PRO A 189 -11.06 15.51 -14.26
N LYS A 190 -10.64 15.88 -15.47
CA LYS A 190 -11.56 16.09 -16.59
C LYS A 190 -11.66 14.79 -17.39
N LEU A 191 -12.83 14.15 -17.39
CA LEU A 191 -13.16 12.99 -18.24
C LEU A 191 -13.40 13.42 -19.69
N GLY A 192 -12.38 13.95 -20.38
CA GLY A 192 -12.47 14.30 -21.80
C GLY A 192 -12.63 13.07 -22.72
N LEU A 193 -12.08 13.12 -23.94
CA LEU A 193 -12.12 12.02 -24.94
C LEU A 193 -11.40 10.72 -24.52
N ARG A 194 -11.04 10.55 -23.25
CA ARG A 194 -10.25 9.41 -22.74
C ARG A 194 -10.98 8.06 -22.80
N PRO A 195 -12.29 7.97 -22.48
CA PRO A 195 -13.01 6.72 -22.65
C PRO A 195 -13.00 6.25 -24.09
N LEU A 196 -12.98 7.17 -25.07
CA LEU A 196 -12.89 6.82 -26.48
C LEU A 196 -11.53 6.22 -26.83
N LEU A 197 -10.43 6.72 -26.24
CA LEU A 197 -9.11 6.13 -26.45
C LEU A 197 -9.03 4.72 -25.88
N PHE A 198 -9.61 4.48 -24.69
CA PHE A 198 -9.74 3.15 -24.12
C PHE A 198 -10.55 2.23 -25.05
N ILE A 199 -11.74 2.66 -25.46
CA ILE A 199 -12.61 1.90 -26.38
C ILE A 199 -11.88 1.62 -27.70
N GLY A 200 -11.14 2.59 -28.24
CA GLY A 200 -10.36 2.45 -29.47
C GLY A 200 -9.22 1.44 -29.34
N CYS A 201 -8.43 1.51 -28.26
CA CYS A 201 -7.34 0.55 -28.00
C CYS A 201 -7.84 -0.88 -27.86
N TYR A 202 -8.86 -1.10 -27.01
CA TYR A 202 -9.42 -2.44 -26.83
C TYR A 202 -10.18 -2.93 -28.06
N GLY A 203 -10.85 -2.01 -28.78
CA GLY A 203 -11.49 -2.31 -30.06
C GLY A 203 -10.48 -2.80 -31.10
N LEU A 204 -9.34 -2.13 -31.25
CA LEU A 204 -8.25 -2.55 -32.14
C LEU A 204 -7.64 -3.88 -31.73
N ALA A 205 -7.40 -4.09 -30.44
CA ALA A 205 -6.86 -5.36 -29.93
C ALA A 205 -7.84 -6.52 -30.19
N ALA A 206 -9.12 -6.33 -29.89
CA ALA A 206 -10.16 -7.33 -30.15
C ALA A 206 -10.32 -7.61 -31.65
N TYR A 207 -10.32 -6.56 -32.48
CA TYR A 207 -10.35 -6.68 -33.94
C TYR A 207 -9.15 -7.48 -34.47
N GLY A 208 -7.94 -7.20 -33.98
CA GLY A 208 -6.75 -7.95 -34.33
C GLY A 208 -6.88 -9.44 -34.02
N ILE A 209 -7.37 -9.80 -32.82
CA ILE A 209 -7.58 -11.20 -32.43
C ILE A 209 -8.55 -11.91 -33.39
N VAL A 210 -9.64 -11.25 -33.78
CA VAL A 210 -10.62 -11.81 -34.72
C VAL A 210 -10.02 -12.00 -36.11
N GLU A 211 -9.27 -11.02 -36.62
CA GLU A 211 -8.60 -11.13 -37.93
C GLU A 211 -7.52 -12.22 -37.94
N ARG A 212 -6.80 -12.40 -36.82
CA ARG A 212 -5.85 -13.51 -36.67
C ARG A 212 -6.55 -14.86 -36.79
N GLN A 213 -7.72 -15.03 -36.18
CA GLN A 213 -8.47 -16.28 -36.30
C GLN A 213 -8.88 -16.55 -37.74
N LYS A 214 -9.41 -15.55 -38.45
CA LYS A 214 -9.76 -15.67 -39.87
C LYS A 214 -8.57 -16.04 -40.75
N SER A 215 -7.38 -15.50 -40.46
CA SER A 215 -6.15 -15.87 -41.16
C SER A 215 -5.83 -17.37 -40.97
N ILE A 216 -5.91 -17.87 -39.73
CA ILE A 216 -5.68 -19.28 -39.41
C ILE A 216 -6.73 -20.17 -40.10
N ASP A 217 -8.00 -19.78 -40.08
CA ASP A 217 -9.08 -20.55 -40.69
C ASP A 217 -8.88 -20.65 -42.22
N ASN A 218 -8.55 -19.55 -42.89
CA ASN A 218 -8.25 -19.57 -44.33
C ASN A 218 -6.99 -20.38 -44.67
N LEU A 219 -5.97 -20.35 -43.81
CA LEU A 219 -4.78 -21.18 -43.99
C LEU A 219 -5.12 -22.67 -43.89
N SER A 220 -5.99 -23.05 -42.95
CA SER A 220 -6.45 -24.45 -42.82
C SER A 220 -7.23 -24.92 -44.06
N LEU A 221 -8.05 -24.06 -44.67
CA LEU A 221 -8.76 -24.35 -45.92
C LEU A 221 -7.79 -24.49 -47.10
N TYR A 222 -6.76 -23.63 -47.15
CA TYR A 222 -5.68 -23.75 -48.15
C TYR A 222 -4.98 -25.11 -48.05
N GLU A 223 -4.65 -25.55 -46.83
CA GLU A 223 -4.00 -26.85 -46.60
C GLU A 223 -4.87 -28.02 -47.06
N GLN A 224 -6.19 -27.95 -46.85
CA GLN A 224 -7.14 -28.97 -47.30
C GLN A 224 -7.29 -29.03 -48.83
N GLN A 225 -7.14 -27.90 -49.53
CA GLN A 225 -7.43 -27.78 -50.96
C GLN A 225 -6.21 -27.61 -51.86
N LYS A 226 -5.00 -27.91 -51.35
CA LYS A 226 -3.70 -27.60 -51.97
C LYS A 226 -3.55 -28.01 -53.46
N SER A 227 -4.33 -28.98 -53.93
CA SER A 227 -4.32 -29.49 -55.31
C SER A 227 -5.24 -28.76 -56.29
N THR A 228 -6.06 -27.80 -55.84
CA THR A 228 -7.01 -27.08 -56.69
C THR A 228 -6.53 -25.65 -56.98
N PRO A 229 -6.81 -25.08 -58.16
CA PRO A 229 -6.48 -23.68 -58.44
C PRO A 229 -7.20 -22.68 -57.49
N ALA A 230 -8.27 -23.12 -56.82
CA ALA A 230 -8.95 -22.34 -55.78
C ALA A 230 -8.11 -22.13 -54.51
N ALA A 231 -7.09 -22.95 -54.26
CA ALA A 231 -6.23 -22.85 -53.08
C ALA A 231 -5.50 -21.49 -53.01
N GLU A 232 -5.09 -20.93 -54.16
CA GLU A 232 -4.39 -19.65 -54.18
C GLU A 232 -5.23 -18.50 -53.60
N THR A 233 -6.56 -18.54 -53.77
CA THR A 233 -7.46 -17.52 -53.22
C THR A 233 -7.45 -17.56 -51.69
N TYR A 234 -7.50 -18.75 -51.08
CA TYR A 234 -7.45 -18.90 -49.63
C TYR A 234 -6.11 -18.44 -49.04
N ARG A 235 -5.00 -18.70 -49.74
CA ARG A 235 -3.69 -18.18 -49.33
C ARG A 235 -3.65 -16.65 -49.34
N LYS A 236 -4.12 -16.02 -50.43
CA LYS A 236 -4.20 -14.54 -50.53
C LYS A 236 -5.09 -13.94 -49.44
N LEU A 237 -6.25 -14.55 -49.17
CA LEU A 237 -7.15 -14.12 -48.09
C LEU A 237 -6.49 -14.25 -46.71
N SER A 238 -5.77 -15.36 -46.45
CA SER A 238 -5.01 -15.54 -45.21
C SER A 238 -3.97 -14.44 -45.02
N ASP A 239 -3.21 -14.11 -46.07
CA ASP A 239 -2.18 -13.07 -46.03
C ASP A 239 -2.79 -11.66 -45.79
N ASP A 240 -3.92 -11.35 -46.43
CA ASP A 240 -4.66 -10.09 -46.20
C ASP A 240 -5.13 -9.97 -44.75
N HIS A 241 -5.79 -11.00 -44.20
CA HIS A 241 -6.20 -11.04 -42.79
C HIS A 241 -5.02 -10.93 -41.82
N HIS A 242 -3.89 -11.60 -42.13
CA HIS A 242 -2.68 -11.52 -41.32
C HIS A 242 -2.11 -10.10 -41.29
N SER A 243 -2.09 -9.41 -42.44
CA SER A 243 -1.62 -8.03 -42.54
C SER A 243 -2.48 -7.07 -41.69
N ARG A 244 -3.81 -7.24 -41.72
CA ARG A 244 -4.76 -6.44 -40.92
C ARG A 244 -4.59 -6.70 -39.42
N TYR A 245 -4.41 -7.95 -39.03
CA TYR A 245 -4.07 -8.32 -37.65
C TYR A 245 -2.81 -7.60 -37.16
N LEU A 246 -1.74 -7.62 -37.96
CA LEU A 246 -0.48 -6.97 -37.62
C LEU A 246 -0.64 -5.45 -37.48
N LEU A 247 -1.34 -4.82 -38.42
CA LEU A 247 -1.62 -3.38 -38.37
C LEU A 247 -2.43 -3.00 -37.12
N ALA A 248 -3.52 -3.73 -36.84
CA ALA A 248 -4.37 -3.47 -35.69
C ALA A 248 -3.63 -3.63 -34.35
N THR A 249 -2.88 -4.72 -34.21
CA THR A 249 -2.13 -5.03 -32.97
C THR A 249 -1.01 -4.04 -32.73
N ARG A 250 -0.26 -3.65 -33.77
CA ARG A 250 0.78 -2.63 -33.67
C ARG A 250 0.19 -1.26 -33.36
N GLY A 251 -0.93 -0.90 -34.00
CA GLY A 251 -1.65 0.34 -33.70
C GLY A 251 -2.07 0.41 -32.23
N ALA A 252 -2.64 -0.66 -31.69
CA ALA A 252 -2.99 -0.75 -30.28
C ALA A 252 -1.77 -0.59 -29.36
N LEU A 253 -0.66 -1.29 -29.66
CA LEU A 253 0.58 -1.20 -28.86
C LEU A 253 1.17 0.21 -28.85
N ILE A 254 1.21 0.89 -30.00
CA ILE A 254 1.71 2.27 -30.11
C ILE A 254 0.85 3.21 -29.25
N ALA A 255 -0.48 3.06 -29.30
CA ALA A 255 -1.39 3.87 -28.50
C ALA A 255 -1.21 3.63 -26.99
N VAL A 256 -1.03 2.38 -26.55
CA VAL A 256 -0.73 2.05 -25.14
C VAL A 256 0.61 2.67 -24.71
N ALA A 257 1.67 2.46 -25.49
CA ALA A 257 3.00 2.97 -25.17
C ALA A 257 2.99 4.51 -25.05
N THR A 258 2.29 5.19 -25.96
CA THR A 258 2.14 6.65 -25.95
C THR A 258 1.43 7.13 -24.68
N ASP A 259 0.35 6.46 -24.25
CA ASP A 259 -0.37 6.82 -23.03
C ASP A 259 0.47 6.62 -21.76
N VAL A 260 1.23 5.53 -21.68
CA VAL A 260 2.13 5.23 -20.55
C VAL A 260 3.22 6.31 -20.44
N VAL A 261 3.88 6.64 -21.54
CA VAL A 261 4.95 7.66 -21.57
C VAL A 261 4.40 9.04 -21.19
N LEU A 262 3.24 9.43 -21.73
CA LEU A 262 2.59 10.69 -21.38
C LEU A 262 2.18 10.75 -19.89
N THR A 263 1.62 9.66 -19.36
CA THR A 263 1.22 9.56 -17.95
C THR A 263 2.43 9.63 -17.03
N PHE A 264 3.52 8.97 -17.40
CA PHE A 264 4.78 9.02 -16.65
C PHE A 264 5.38 10.43 -16.62
N MET A 265 5.50 11.10 -17.76
CA MET A 265 6.01 12.48 -17.83
C MET A 265 5.15 13.45 -17.01
N ARG A 266 3.82 13.30 -17.03
CA ARG A 266 2.90 14.09 -16.20
C ARG A 266 3.08 13.80 -14.71
N GLY A 267 3.24 12.53 -14.34
CA GLY A 267 3.52 12.11 -12.96
C GLY A 267 4.82 12.74 -12.43
N LEU A 268 5.89 12.73 -13.23
CA LEU A 268 7.16 13.37 -12.87
C LEU A 268 7.01 14.89 -12.69
N ARG A 269 6.25 15.56 -13.58
CA ARG A 269 6.01 17.01 -13.47
C ARG A 269 5.21 17.35 -12.21
N ASN A 270 4.20 16.56 -11.87
CA ASN A 270 3.43 16.77 -10.64
C ASN A 270 4.25 16.54 -9.38
N ASP A 271 5.11 15.53 -9.36
CA ASP A 271 6.00 15.26 -8.23
C ASP A 271 6.95 16.45 -7.99
N ARG A 272 7.49 17.05 -9.05
CA ARG A 272 8.29 18.29 -8.95
C ARG A 272 7.48 19.45 -8.38
N LEU A 273 6.27 19.70 -8.89
CA LEU A 273 5.39 20.75 -8.39
C LEU A 273 4.97 20.53 -6.92
N GLN A 274 4.76 19.28 -6.51
CA GLN A 274 4.46 18.94 -5.11
C GLN A 274 5.67 19.19 -4.21
N LYS A 275 6.87 18.82 -4.66
CA LYS A 275 8.12 19.10 -3.94
C LYS A 275 8.37 20.61 -3.80
N GLU A 276 8.17 21.38 -4.87
CA GLU A 276 8.27 22.84 -4.85
C GLU A 276 7.22 23.47 -3.93
N GLY A 277 5.95 23.03 -4.02
CA GLY A 277 4.88 23.51 -3.14
C GLY A 277 5.12 23.16 -1.66
N SER A 278 5.69 21.98 -1.38
CA SER A 278 6.06 21.59 -0.01
C SER A 278 7.21 22.45 0.55
N ARG A 279 8.15 22.90 -0.29
CA ARG A 279 9.21 23.84 0.12
C ARG A 279 8.67 25.22 0.46
N ILE A 280 7.60 25.66 -0.18
CA ILE A 280 6.99 26.97 0.09
C ILE A 280 6.07 26.91 1.33
N GLN A 281 5.43 25.76 1.59
CA GLN A 281 4.53 25.57 2.73
C GLN A 281 5.22 25.35 4.08
N SER A 282 6.54 25.23 4.13
CA SER A 282 7.29 25.24 5.40
C SER A 282 7.16 26.58 6.12
N PHE A 283 6.69 27.63 5.44
CA PHE A 283 6.43 28.94 6.00
C PHE A 283 4.94 29.28 5.87
N THR A 284 4.18 29.08 6.95
CA THR A 284 2.79 29.57 7.02
C THR A 284 2.74 30.75 8.00
N ILE A 285 2.38 31.93 7.48
CA ILE A 285 2.07 33.10 8.29
C ILE A 285 0.57 33.13 8.50
N TYR A 286 0.13 33.05 9.75
CA TYR A 286 -1.26 33.29 10.11
C TYR A 286 -1.36 34.71 10.66
N PRO A 287 -1.95 35.67 9.91
CA PRO A 287 -2.30 36.96 10.48
C PRO A 287 -3.40 36.75 11.53
N GLY A 288 -3.23 37.38 12.68
CA GLY A 288 -4.16 37.34 13.81
C GLY A 288 -4.25 38.70 14.49
N LEU A 289 -5.25 38.85 15.36
CA LEU A 289 -5.41 40.02 16.22
C LEU A 289 -5.41 39.52 17.66
N GLN A 290 -4.48 40.01 18.48
CA GLN A 290 -4.42 39.69 19.91
C GLN A 290 -4.47 41.01 20.67
N ALA A 291 -5.51 41.17 21.50
CA ALA A 291 -5.78 42.41 22.25
C ALA A 291 -5.86 43.68 21.38
N GLY A 292 -6.41 43.57 20.17
CA GLY A 292 -6.55 44.70 19.23
C GLY A 292 -5.28 45.08 18.48
N GLN A 293 -4.15 44.40 18.72
CA GLN A 293 -2.92 44.59 17.94
C GLN A 293 -2.79 43.53 16.84
N PRO A 294 -2.37 43.92 15.61
CA PRO A 294 -2.08 42.97 14.54
C PRO A 294 -0.86 42.15 14.93
N THR A 295 -1.03 40.84 15.00
CA THR A 295 0.01 39.87 15.32
C THR A 295 0.10 38.85 14.19
N ALA A 296 1.29 38.32 13.92
CA ALA A 296 1.47 37.29 12.90
C ALA A 296 2.18 36.11 13.55
N VAL A 297 1.53 34.94 13.56
CA VAL A 297 2.17 33.71 14.03
C VAL A 297 2.86 33.07 12.84
N VAL A 298 4.19 33.10 12.87
CA VAL A 298 5.03 32.38 11.92
C VAL A 298 5.21 30.97 12.43
N ARG A 299 4.65 29.98 11.74
CA ARG A 299 4.96 28.58 12.00
C ARG A 299 6.00 28.12 10.98
N TYR A 300 7.18 27.82 11.50
CA TYR A 300 8.24 27.16 10.74
C TYR A 300 8.22 25.67 11.05
N LEU A 301 7.95 24.85 10.05
CA LEU A 301 8.08 23.40 10.14
C LEU A 301 9.45 23.04 9.57
N PHE A 302 10.39 22.68 10.46
CA PHE A 302 11.68 22.08 10.11
C PHE A 302 11.51 20.61 9.70
#